data_AF-A0A7K7FSS6-F1
#
_entry.id   AF-A0A7K7FSS6-F1
#
_cell.length_a   1.000
_cell.length_b   1.000
_cell.length_c   1.000
_cell.angle_alpha   90.00
_cell.angle_beta   90.00
_cell.angle_gamma   90.00
#
_symmetry.space_group_name_H-M   'P 1'
#
loop_
_entity.id
_entity.type
_entity.pdbx_description
1 polymer ?
#
loop_
_entity_poly.entity_id
_entity_poly.type
_entity_poly.pdbx_seq_one_letter_code
_entity_poly.pdbx_strand_id
1 'polypeptide(L)'
;GLSPADGSLWQLYKVITKATGKNALLHYSSYGCYCGVGGKGQPRDPTDMCCQLHDTCYDGLLSYRCNAKTQGYRYGWHGGSPSCRTGSWCSQLSCECDRSLALCLKRSVGSYSKRYLFYPKHRCR
;
A
#
# COMPACT_ATOMS: atom_id res chain seq x y z
N GLY A 1 14.21 -2.52 -21.45
CA GLY A 1 14.30 -1.18 -20.84
C GLY A 1 13.08 -0.96 -19.97
N LEU A 2 13.26 -0.52 -18.72
CA LEU A 2 12.14 -0.21 -17.82
C LEU A 2 11.40 1.01 -18.38
N SER A 3 10.14 0.82 -18.75
CA SER A 3 9.30 1.88 -19.31
C SER A 3 8.91 2.88 -18.21
N PRO A 4 8.85 4.20 -18.49
CA PRO A 4 8.57 5.25 -17.49
C PRO A 4 7.16 5.20 -16.87
N ALA A 5 6.29 4.28 -17.31
CA ALA A 5 4.88 4.19 -16.90
C ALA A 5 4.63 3.29 -15.67
N ASP A 6 5.66 2.64 -15.11
CA ASP A 6 5.57 1.77 -13.93
C ASP A 6 6.20 2.42 -12.69
N GLY A 7 5.78 3.64 -12.35
CA GLY A 7 6.11 4.25 -11.06
C GLY A 7 5.67 3.34 -9.90
N SER A 8 6.41 3.29 -8.80
CA SER A 8 6.15 2.30 -7.74
C SER A 8 4.75 2.39 -7.14
N LEU A 9 4.14 3.59 -7.09
CA LEU A 9 2.73 3.78 -6.75
C LEU A 9 1.77 3.06 -7.71
N TRP A 10 2.06 3.05 -9.02
CA TRP A 10 1.30 2.26 -9.99
C TRP A 10 1.48 0.77 -9.77
N GLN A 11 2.69 0.32 -9.40
CA GLN A 11 2.94 -1.07 -9.03
C GLN A 11 2.15 -1.45 -7.78
N LEU A 12 2.13 -0.60 -6.75
CA LEU A 12 1.32 -0.77 -5.55
C LEU A 12 -0.16 -0.95 -5.90
N TYR A 13 -0.73 -0.05 -6.72
CA TYR A 13 -2.13 -0.17 -7.14
C TYR A 13 -2.43 -1.45 -7.92
N LYS A 14 -1.52 -1.90 -8.79
CA LYS A 14 -1.65 -3.19 -9.49
C LYS A 14 -1.65 -4.36 -8.50
N VAL A 15 -0.75 -4.36 -7.52
CA VAL A 15 -0.63 -5.42 -6.51
C VAL A 15 -1.86 -5.47 -5.62
N ILE A 16 -2.31 -4.33 -5.06
CA ILE A 16 -3.52 -4.25 -4.23
C ILE A 16 -4.74 -4.70 -5.04
N THR A 17 -4.89 -4.22 -6.28
CA THR A 17 -6.07 -4.53 -7.11
C THR A 17 -6.20 -6.03 -7.34
N LYS A 18 -5.09 -6.70 -7.68
CA LYS A 18 -5.10 -8.14 -7.88
C LYS A 18 -5.25 -8.94 -6.58
N ALA A 19 -4.70 -8.45 -5.46
CA ALA A 19 -4.80 -9.15 -4.17
C ALA A 19 -6.20 -9.08 -3.56
N THR A 20 -6.88 -7.95 -3.72
CA THR A 20 -8.18 -7.65 -3.05
C THR A 20 -9.38 -7.83 -3.98
N GLY A 21 -9.17 -7.83 -5.29
CA GLY A 21 -10.24 -7.80 -6.29
C GLY A 21 -10.96 -6.45 -6.41
N LYS A 22 -10.48 -5.40 -5.73
CA LYS A 22 -11.06 -4.05 -5.76
C LYS A 22 -10.11 -3.09 -6.47
N ASN A 23 -10.63 -2.16 -7.27
CA ASN A 23 -9.81 -1.13 -7.88
C ASN A 23 -9.10 -0.29 -6.80
N ALA A 24 -7.77 -0.36 -6.72
CA ALA A 24 -7.03 0.19 -5.60
C ALA A 24 -7.14 1.72 -5.51
N LEU A 25 -7.11 2.39 -6.66
CA LEU A 25 -7.24 3.84 -6.75
C LEU A 25 -8.62 4.29 -6.24
N LEU A 26 -9.70 3.60 -6.63
CA LEU A 26 -11.06 3.99 -6.25
C LEU A 26 -11.45 3.61 -4.83
N HIS A 27 -10.86 2.56 -4.25
CA HIS A 27 -11.30 2.00 -2.97
C HIS A 27 -10.37 2.29 -1.79
N TYR A 28 -9.07 2.50 -2.04
CA TYR A 28 -8.10 2.63 -0.95
C TYR A 28 -7.34 3.96 -0.96
N SER A 29 -7.20 4.66 -2.09
CA SER A 29 -6.36 5.88 -2.18
C SER A 29 -6.78 7.04 -1.27
N SER A 30 -8.02 7.04 -0.77
CA SER A 30 -8.57 8.07 0.12
C SER A 30 -9.46 7.43 1.20
N TYR A 31 -9.05 6.27 1.71
CA TYR A 31 -9.79 5.53 2.72
C TYR A 31 -9.31 5.89 4.14
N GLY A 32 -10.25 6.06 5.07
CA GLY A 32 -9.96 6.26 6.48
C GLY A 32 -9.02 7.43 6.77
N CYS A 33 -8.22 7.29 7.82
CA CYS A 33 -7.28 8.28 8.31
C CYS A 33 -5.89 8.15 7.71
N TYR A 34 -5.45 6.95 7.35
CA TYR A 34 -4.09 6.67 6.90
C TYR A 34 -4.00 6.44 5.39
N CYS A 35 -4.91 5.66 4.79
CA CYS A 35 -4.77 5.37 3.35
C CYS A 35 -4.80 6.66 2.51
N GLY A 36 -3.80 6.85 1.66
CA GLY A 36 -3.59 8.04 0.84
C GLY A 36 -2.41 8.89 1.27
N VAL A 37 -2.57 10.21 1.24
CA VAL A 37 -1.53 11.16 1.66
C VAL A 37 -1.76 11.60 3.11
N GLY A 38 -0.70 11.55 3.91
CA GLY A 38 -0.71 11.93 5.32
C GLY A 38 -1.08 10.76 6.22
N GLY A 39 -1.61 11.04 7.40
CA GLY A 39 -1.95 10.02 8.38
C GLY A 39 -1.81 10.60 9.79
N LYS A 40 -2.83 10.44 10.63
CA LYS A 40 -2.78 10.83 12.05
C LYS A 40 -3.91 10.17 12.84
N GLY A 41 -3.72 10.09 14.15
CA GLY A 41 -4.76 9.63 15.06
C GLY A 41 -5.01 8.12 14.99
N GLN A 42 -6.18 7.68 15.43
CA GLN A 42 -6.53 6.26 15.45
C GLN A 42 -7.06 5.77 14.08
N PRO A 43 -6.59 4.62 13.58
CA PRO A 43 -7.15 4.00 12.38
C PRO A 43 -8.62 3.63 12.59
N ARG A 44 -9.44 3.78 11.55
CA ARG A 44 -10.90 3.64 11.63
C ARG A 44 -11.41 2.20 11.62
N ASP A 45 -10.63 1.30 11.04
CA ASP A 45 -10.93 -0.12 10.94
C ASP A 45 -9.65 -0.90 10.58
N PRO A 46 -9.71 -2.24 10.43
CA PRO A 46 -8.55 -3.03 10.04
C PRO A 46 -7.96 -2.64 8.67
N THR A 47 -8.77 -2.12 7.74
CA THR A 47 -8.27 -1.65 6.43
C THR A 47 -7.40 -0.42 6.60
N ASP A 48 -7.85 0.55 7.39
CA ASP A 48 -7.11 1.78 7.69
C ASP A 48 -5.83 1.50 8.50
N MET A 49 -5.87 0.50 9.39
CA MET A 49 -4.70 0.02 10.13
C MET A 49 -3.62 -0.57 9.19
N CYS A 50 -4.02 -1.28 8.12
CA CYS A 50 -3.06 -1.75 7.12
C CYS A 50 -2.29 -0.61 6.47
N CYS A 51 -2.96 0.52 6.20
CA CYS A 51 -2.33 1.70 5.62
C CYS A 51 -1.40 2.40 6.62
N GLN A 52 -1.77 2.47 7.91
CA GLN A 52 -0.88 2.98 8.95
C GLN A 52 0.44 2.20 9.03
N LEU A 53 0.36 0.87 8.95
CA LEU A 53 1.55 0.01 8.94
C LEU A 53 2.39 0.20 7.67
N HIS A 54 1.74 0.44 6.54
CA HIS A 54 2.41 0.75 5.28
C HIS A 54 3.14 2.09 5.31
N ASP A 55 2.51 3.13 5.84
CA ASP A 55 3.13 4.45 6.03
C ASP A 55 4.37 4.32 6.93
N THR A 56 4.25 3.60 8.05
CA THR A 56 5.40 3.29 8.93
C THR A 56 6.54 2.60 8.19
N CYS A 57 6.21 1.65 7.30
CA CYS A 57 7.19 0.94 6.49
C CYS A 57 7.91 1.88 5.51
N TYR A 58 7.16 2.75 4.83
CA TYR A 58 7.69 3.75 3.90
C TYR A 58 8.55 4.80 4.62
N ASP A 59 8.13 5.29 5.78
CA ASP A 59 8.90 6.24 6.59
C ASP A 59 10.22 5.63 7.07
N GLY A 60 10.20 4.36 7.47
CA GLY A 60 11.41 3.60 7.76
C GLY A 60 12.36 3.57 6.57
N LEU A 61 11.87 3.32 5.35
CA LEU A 61 12.70 3.33 4.14
C LEU A 61 13.25 4.71 3.78
N LEU A 62 12.47 5.77 4.01
CA LEU A 62 12.94 7.13 3.80
C LEU A 62 14.13 7.47 4.69
N SER A 63 14.20 6.94 5.91
CA SER A 63 15.36 7.12 6.81
C SER A 63 16.66 6.55 6.22
N TYR A 64 16.56 5.55 5.34
CA TYR A 64 17.67 4.96 4.59
C TYR A 64 17.84 5.55 3.18
N ARG A 65 17.22 6.70 2.90
CA ARG A 65 17.22 7.36 1.58
C ARG A 65 16.59 6.52 0.46
N CYS A 66 15.73 5.56 0.80
CA CYS A 66 14.94 4.81 -0.16
C CYS A 66 13.55 5.46 -0.30
N ASN A 67 13.27 6.10 -1.44
CA ASN A 67 11.94 6.63 -1.71
C ASN A 67 11.03 5.55 -2.31
N ALA A 68 10.33 4.80 -1.45
CA ALA A 68 9.44 3.73 -1.86
C ALA A 68 8.30 4.16 -2.80
N LYS A 69 7.91 5.45 -2.81
CA LYS A 69 6.87 6.02 -3.70
C LYS A 69 7.33 6.24 -5.15
N THR A 70 8.64 6.18 -5.39
CA THR A 70 9.23 6.26 -6.74
C THR A 70 10.10 5.06 -7.09
N GLN A 71 10.43 4.20 -6.11
CA GLN A 71 11.32 3.05 -6.28
C GLN A 71 10.61 1.90 -6.98
N GLY A 72 10.85 1.74 -8.28
CA GLY A 72 10.37 0.58 -9.03
C GLY A 72 10.97 -0.73 -8.48
N TYR A 73 10.19 -1.81 -8.50
CA TYR A 73 10.62 -3.13 -8.03
C TYR A 73 10.10 -4.27 -8.90
N ARG A 74 10.67 -5.47 -8.72
CA ARG A 74 10.26 -6.70 -9.43
C ARG A 74 9.47 -7.61 -8.51
N TYR A 75 8.36 -8.13 -9.00
CA TYR A 75 7.52 -9.07 -8.26
C TYR A 75 6.91 -10.13 -9.19
N GLY A 76 6.46 -11.23 -8.59
CA GLY A 76 5.66 -12.28 -9.22
C GLY A 76 4.45 -12.63 -8.36
N TRP A 77 3.76 -13.69 -8.73
CA TRP A 77 2.62 -14.23 -8.00
C TRP A 77 2.82 -15.72 -7.73
N HIS A 78 2.59 -16.13 -6.50
CA HIS A 78 2.66 -17.53 -6.08
C HIS A 78 1.50 -17.81 -5.12
N GLY A 79 0.71 -18.85 -5.38
CA GLY A 79 -0.45 -19.20 -4.52
C GLY A 79 -1.42 -18.05 -4.28
N GLY A 80 -1.69 -17.20 -5.29
CA GLY A 80 -2.58 -16.05 -5.16
C GLY A 80 -2.07 -14.92 -4.24
N SER A 81 -0.77 -14.90 -3.95
CA SER A 81 -0.09 -13.88 -3.16
C SER A 81 1.07 -13.26 -3.94
N PRO A 82 1.33 -11.95 -3.81
CA PRO A 82 2.50 -11.34 -4.41
C PRO A 82 3.78 -11.86 -3.75
N SER A 83 4.81 -12.08 -4.56
CA SER A 83 6.14 -12.53 -4.14
C SER A 83 7.19 -11.58 -4.70
N CYS A 84 8.01 -11.00 -3.82
CA CYS A 84 9.05 -10.06 -4.20
C CYS A 84 10.25 -10.78 -4.79
N ARG A 85 10.80 -10.24 -5.88
CA ARG A 85 11.99 -10.79 -6.53
C ARG A 85 13.23 -10.03 -6.08
N THR A 86 14.38 -10.70 -6.14
CA THR A 86 15.67 -10.10 -5.82
C THR A 86 15.92 -8.84 -6.64
N GLY A 87 16.43 -7.80 -5.98
CA GLY A 87 16.74 -6.50 -6.55
C GLY A 87 17.73 -5.74 -5.68
N SER A 88 17.81 -4.42 -5.85
CA SER A 88 18.52 -3.58 -4.89
C SER A 88 17.84 -3.64 -3.53
N TRP A 89 18.57 -3.26 -2.47
CA TRP A 89 18.03 -3.21 -1.12
C TRP A 89 16.74 -2.35 -1.03
N CYS A 90 16.76 -1.12 -1.58
CA CYS A 90 15.58 -0.26 -1.65
C CYS A 90 14.42 -0.91 -2.44
N SER A 91 14.72 -1.52 -3.59
CA SER A 91 13.71 -2.19 -4.42
C SER A 91 13.06 -3.35 -3.69
N GLN A 92 13.85 -4.18 -3.01
CA GLN A 92 13.34 -5.36 -2.34
C GLN A 92 12.47 -5.00 -1.14
N LEU A 93 12.90 -4.04 -0.32
CA LEU A 93 12.10 -3.62 0.82
C LEU A 93 10.86 -2.81 0.44
N SER A 94 10.92 -1.98 -0.60
CA SER A 94 9.72 -1.30 -1.12
C SER A 94 8.67 -2.32 -1.56
N CYS A 95 9.11 -3.37 -2.26
CA CYS A 95 8.23 -4.47 -2.63
C CYS A 95 7.62 -5.17 -1.40
N GLU A 96 8.41 -5.43 -0.35
CA GLU A 96 7.92 -6.10 0.86
C GLU A 96 6.91 -5.24 1.64
N CYS A 97 7.10 -3.91 1.69
CA CYS A 97 6.09 -3.00 2.23
C CYS A 97 4.75 -3.13 1.45
N ASP A 98 4.81 -3.09 0.11
CA ASP A 98 3.63 -3.15 -0.76
C ASP A 98 2.95 -4.53 -0.73
N ARG A 99 3.74 -5.60 -0.68
CA ARG A 99 3.29 -6.98 -0.48
C ARG A 99 2.56 -7.11 0.86
N SER A 100 3.13 -6.58 1.93
CA SER A 100 2.55 -6.63 3.27
C SER A 100 1.22 -5.88 3.32
N LEU A 101 1.16 -4.68 2.73
CA LEU A 101 -0.08 -3.91 2.60
C LEU A 101 -1.14 -4.71 1.83
N ALA A 102 -0.81 -5.24 0.65
CA ALA A 102 -1.77 -5.97 -0.17
C ALA A 102 -2.32 -7.22 0.52
N LEU A 103 -1.49 -7.97 1.25
CA LEU A 103 -1.92 -9.13 2.03
C LEU A 103 -2.77 -8.74 3.24
N CYS A 104 -2.44 -7.64 3.91
CA CYS A 104 -3.23 -7.10 5.00
C CYS A 104 -4.63 -6.69 4.50
N LEU A 105 -4.69 -5.90 3.42
CA LEU A 105 -5.95 -5.48 2.79
C LEU A 105 -6.77 -6.67 2.30
N LYS A 106 -6.14 -7.71 1.74
CA LYS A 106 -6.81 -8.94 1.32
C LYS A 106 -7.53 -9.62 2.50
N ARG A 107 -6.93 -9.60 3.70
CA ARG A 107 -7.53 -10.15 4.92
C ARG A 107 -8.65 -9.26 5.48
N SER A 108 -8.57 -7.95 5.29
CA SER A 108 -9.58 -6.99 5.78
C SER A 108 -10.76 -6.78 4.83
N VAL A 109 -10.79 -7.42 3.65
CA VAL A 109 -11.89 -7.25 2.67
C VAL A 109 -13.27 -7.48 3.28
N GLY A 110 -13.41 -8.46 4.19
CA GLY A 110 -14.68 -8.79 4.84
C GLY A 110 -15.20 -7.73 5.82
N SER A 111 -14.33 -6.91 6.38
CA SER A 111 -14.68 -5.81 7.31
C SER A 111 -14.60 -4.42 6.68
N TYR A 112 -14.32 -4.34 5.38
CA TYR A 112 -14.27 -3.08 4.63
C TYR A 112 -15.59 -2.31 4.72
N SER A 113 -15.51 -1.02 5.07
CA SER A 113 -16.65 -0.14 5.23
C SER A 113 -16.62 1.04 4.27
N LYS A 114 -17.61 1.12 3.37
CA LYS A 114 -17.75 2.25 2.44
C LYS A 114 -17.90 3.61 3.14
N ARG A 115 -18.30 3.64 4.42
CA ARG A 115 -18.40 4.87 5.23
C ARG A 115 -17.05 5.58 5.38
N TYR A 116 -15.94 4.84 5.31
CA TYR A 116 -14.60 5.41 5.42
C TYR A 116 -13.96 5.73 4.07
N LEU A 117 -14.66 5.48 2.96
CA LEU A 117 -14.22 5.97 1.66
C LEU A 117 -14.39 7.50 1.59
N PHE A 118 -13.34 8.23 1.18
CA PHE A 118 -13.26 9.69 1.23
C PHE A 118 -13.47 10.27 2.64
N TYR A 119 -13.00 9.56 3.67
CA TYR A 119 -13.16 9.99 5.05
C TYR A 119 -12.43 11.33 5.30
N PRO A 120 -13.08 12.35 5.90
CA PRO A 120 -12.45 13.66 6.07
C PRO A 120 -11.27 13.62 7.06
N LYS A 121 -10.05 13.86 6.57
CA LYS A 121 -8.80 13.75 7.38
C LYS A 121 -8.76 14.71 8.58
N HIS A 122 -9.47 15.83 8.54
CA HIS A 122 -9.59 16.74 9.70
C HIS A 122 -10.32 16.11 10.90
N ARG A 123 -11.08 15.02 10.70
CA ARG A 123 -11.77 14.29 11.76
C ARG A 123 -10.89 13.21 12.40
N CYS A 124 -9.70 12.96 11.86
CA CYS A 124 -8.74 12.00 12.42
C CYS A 124 -8.09 12.59 13.66
N ARG A 125 -8.20 11.86 14.77
CA ARG A 125 -7.75 12.22 16.12
C ARG A 125 -7.09 11.02 16.77
#